data_AF-A0A412TJT9-F1
#
_entry.id   AF-A0A412TJT9-F1
#
_cell.length_a   1.000
_cell.length_b   1.000
_cell.length_c   1.000
_cell.angle_alpha   90.00
_cell.angle_beta   90.00
_cell.angle_gamma   90.00
#
_symmetry.space_group_name_H-M   'P 1'
#
loop_
_entity.id
_entity.type
_entity.pdbx_description
1 polymer ?
#
loop_
_entity_poly.entity_id
_entity_poly.type
_entity_poly.pdbx_seq_one_letter_code
_entity_poly.pdbx_strand_id
1 'polypeptide(L)'
;MKALYKMKTHEEAIRSIVDLEKQLDLYRYKVWGIPLWNVIRYKIRRQYLYKETGIDERATAKSPKNIKGIIKYSCLSLKQFIHFTTKKHFIDNLIIGFSRLEKVGDFYIDKFVDPVIAQTDLQDNYIYIEYGKTGCHKLPRCHQKNIFYLDFFYLSFYILGIIISPFILLSNYNTIREFHRKIKTGIMKDKSYLRFILFALGEAFLQYHFFKFLLKKIHAKRIFGVSRILFFMPSLAAKGMNLPVYEFQHGITNGETCLYSGYYNPDIDPDYFLTFGDACHKNVFGIPENKIINIGWAFKSYLKQQHLNTEFFPDTFLVISEPEISQKVIDIVIYFANHFPEYKFHIRRHPQEKFTDKQKEMISGYANILDVSSPVNSNIAILSYDFIIGENSTVLYEALSIGKKVGRINFGGFVLRQYDPTQPDGFYYIHQVEDLKDFISTGSHADNAKKDIYSDFNVDLFNSFLS
;
A
#
# COMPACT_ATOMS: atom_id res chain seq x y z
N MET A 1 -1.75 -27.92 -33.28
CA MET A 1 -2.63 -26.89 -32.67
C MET A 1 -2.27 -26.72 -31.20
N LYS A 2 -1.55 -25.65 -30.83
CA LYS A 2 -1.46 -25.25 -29.41
C LYS A 2 -2.82 -24.66 -29.05
N ALA A 3 -3.56 -25.29 -28.14
CA ALA A 3 -4.76 -24.69 -27.59
C ALA A 3 -4.41 -23.28 -27.09
N LEU A 4 -5.10 -22.26 -27.61
CA LEU A 4 -5.05 -20.91 -27.06
C LEU A 4 -5.54 -21.01 -25.62
N TYR A 5 -4.61 -21.06 -24.67
CA TYR A 5 -4.95 -21.04 -23.26
C TYR A 5 -5.55 -19.67 -22.99
N LYS A 6 -6.88 -19.60 -22.82
CA LYS A 6 -7.55 -18.37 -22.43
C LYS A 6 -6.99 -17.97 -21.07
N MET A 7 -6.32 -16.82 -21.01
CA MET A 7 -5.82 -16.28 -19.75
C MET A 7 -7.00 -15.98 -18.84
N LYS A 8 -6.87 -16.32 -17.56
CA LYS A 8 -7.89 -16.00 -16.55
C LYS A 8 -7.96 -14.49 -16.35
N THR A 9 -9.12 -13.99 -15.96
CA THR A 9 -9.19 -12.65 -15.37
C THR A 9 -8.43 -12.63 -14.04
N HIS A 10 -8.05 -11.44 -13.58
CA HIS A 10 -7.32 -11.30 -12.31
C HIS A 10 -8.12 -11.85 -11.12
N GLU A 11 -9.43 -11.57 -11.08
CA GLU A 11 -10.34 -12.04 -10.04
C GLU A 11 -10.52 -13.57 -10.07
N GLU A 12 -10.72 -14.16 -11.25
CA GLU A 12 -10.76 -15.62 -11.42
C GLU A 12 -9.47 -16.30 -10.94
N ALA A 13 -8.31 -15.69 -11.23
CA ALA A 13 -7.03 -16.20 -10.80
C ALA A 13 -6.86 -16.12 -9.27
N ILE A 14 -7.34 -15.05 -8.63
CA ILE A 14 -7.33 -14.92 -7.16
C ILE A 14 -8.22 -15.99 -6.51
N ARG A 15 -9.46 -16.14 -6.97
CA ARG A 15 -10.37 -17.20 -6.46
C ARG A 15 -9.75 -18.57 -6.59
N SER A 16 -9.21 -18.86 -7.76
CA SER A 16 -8.57 -20.14 -8.06
C SER A 16 -7.42 -20.45 -7.11
N ILE A 17 -6.56 -19.48 -6.77
CA ILE A 17 -5.48 -19.74 -5.80
C ILE A 17 -5.99 -19.87 -4.36
N VAL A 18 -6.99 -19.07 -3.96
CA VAL A 18 -7.60 -19.18 -2.62
C VAL A 18 -8.23 -20.56 -2.41
N ASP A 19 -8.92 -21.09 -3.42
CA ASP A 19 -9.51 -22.43 -3.37
C ASP A 19 -8.43 -23.51 -3.31
N LEU A 20 -7.37 -23.39 -4.11
CA LEU A 20 -6.23 -24.32 -4.06
C LEU A 20 -5.57 -24.33 -2.68
N GLU A 21 -5.40 -23.17 -2.05
CA GLU A 21 -4.83 -23.09 -0.70
C GLU A 21 -5.67 -23.84 0.33
N LYS A 22 -7.00 -23.76 0.20
CA LYS A 22 -7.96 -24.47 1.05
C LYS A 22 -7.90 -25.97 0.80
N GLN A 23 -7.98 -26.39 -0.46
CA GLN A 23 -7.95 -27.81 -0.84
C GLN A 23 -6.65 -28.49 -0.41
N LEU A 24 -5.53 -27.77 -0.50
CA LEU A 24 -4.23 -28.26 -0.06
C LEU A 24 -4.04 -28.13 1.45
N ASP A 25 -4.96 -27.50 2.18
CA ASP A 25 -4.87 -27.30 3.64
C ASP A 25 -3.50 -26.71 4.03
N LEU A 26 -3.13 -25.59 3.41
CA LEU A 26 -1.79 -25.00 3.59
C LEU A 26 -1.64 -24.26 4.93
N TYR A 27 -2.75 -23.80 5.51
CA TYR A 27 -2.76 -23.00 6.74
C TYR A 27 -2.46 -23.82 8.00
N ARG A 28 -2.55 -25.16 7.97
CA ARG A 28 -2.22 -26.01 9.13
C ARG A 28 -0.73 -26.06 9.47
N TYR A 29 0.15 -25.79 8.50
CA TYR A 29 1.58 -26.07 8.66
C TYR A 29 2.25 -24.97 9.48
N LYS A 30 2.91 -25.39 10.57
CA LYS A 30 3.69 -24.51 11.44
C LYS A 30 5.09 -25.07 11.66
N VAL A 31 6.07 -24.19 11.79
CA VAL A 31 7.45 -24.51 12.16
C VAL A 31 7.81 -23.65 13.37
N TRP A 32 8.08 -24.28 14.51
CA TRP A 32 8.32 -23.58 15.79
C TRP A 32 7.23 -22.55 16.14
N GLY A 33 5.97 -22.89 15.86
CA GLY A 33 4.82 -22.00 16.08
C GLY A 33 4.58 -20.96 14.99
N ILE A 34 5.51 -20.78 14.04
CA ILE A 34 5.38 -19.82 12.93
C ILE A 34 4.50 -20.42 11.82
N PRO A 35 3.39 -19.78 11.41
CA PRO A 35 2.55 -20.24 10.31
C PRO A 35 3.31 -20.19 8.97
N LEU A 36 3.64 -21.36 8.43
CA LEU A 36 4.53 -21.49 7.28
C LEU A 36 3.93 -20.82 6.03
N TRP A 37 2.64 -21.04 5.77
CA TRP A 37 2.00 -20.46 4.59
C TRP A 37 1.99 -18.93 4.62
N ASN A 38 1.60 -18.31 5.74
CA ASN A 38 1.55 -16.84 5.87
C ASN A 38 2.88 -16.16 5.54
N VAL A 39 4.02 -16.78 5.91
CA VAL A 39 5.37 -16.26 5.64
C VAL A 39 5.66 -16.13 4.13
N ILE A 40 5.21 -17.10 3.33
CA ILE A 40 5.58 -17.19 1.91
C ILE A 40 4.43 -16.87 0.93
N ARG A 41 3.20 -16.82 1.43
CA ARG A 41 1.94 -16.74 0.67
C ARG A 41 1.97 -15.64 -0.37
N TYR A 42 2.29 -14.41 0.03
CA TYR A 42 2.22 -13.26 -0.87
C TYR A 42 3.15 -13.41 -2.08
N LYS A 43 4.38 -13.90 -1.88
CA LYS A 43 5.33 -14.07 -2.98
C LYS A 43 4.89 -15.18 -3.94
N ILE A 44 4.37 -16.29 -3.41
CA ILE A 44 3.89 -17.41 -4.22
C ILE A 44 2.62 -17.01 -4.99
N ARG A 45 1.67 -16.32 -4.34
CA ARG A 45 0.46 -15.81 -5.01
C ARG A 45 0.79 -14.89 -6.17
N ARG A 46 1.70 -13.94 -5.98
CA ARG A 46 2.10 -13.03 -7.06
C ARG A 46 2.68 -13.76 -8.26
N GLN A 47 3.52 -14.76 -8.03
CA GLN A 47 4.08 -15.56 -9.11
C GLN A 47 3.03 -16.42 -9.83
N TYR A 48 2.06 -16.96 -9.08
CA TYR A 48 0.91 -17.65 -9.64
C TYR A 48 0.07 -16.71 -10.50
N LEU A 49 -0.32 -15.54 -9.98
CA LEU A 49 -1.12 -14.55 -10.70
C LEU A 49 -0.42 -14.08 -11.97
N TYR A 50 0.88 -13.78 -11.91
CA TYR A 50 1.66 -13.43 -13.09
C TYR A 50 1.61 -14.54 -14.15
N LYS A 51 1.69 -15.80 -13.75
CA LYS A 51 1.65 -16.94 -14.68
C LYS A 51 0.27 -17.11 -15.32
N GLU A 52 -0.81 -16.92 -14.57
CA GLU A 52 -2.18 -17.15 -15.05
C GLU A 52 -2.75 -15.96 -15.84
N THR A 53 -2.31 -14.74 -15.53
CA THR A 53 -2.87 -13.49 -16.07
C THR A 53 -1.89 -12.69 -16.93
N GLY A 54 -0.58 -12.96 -16.85
CA GLY A 54 0.48 -12.17 -17.51
C GLY A 54 0.70 -10.79 -16.89
N ILE A 55 -0.13 -10.38 -15.94
CA ILE A 55 -0.03 -9.08 -15.28
C ILE A 55 1.05 -9.18 -14.21
N ASP A 56 2.09 -8.38 -14.39
CA ASP A 56 3.19 -8.33 -13.45
C ASP A 56 2.96 -7.27 -12.38
N GLU A 57 2.42 -7.68 -11.23
CA GLU A 57 2.43 -6.81 -10.06
C GLU A 57 3.85 -6.45 -9.59
N ARG A 58 4.94 -7.04 -10.10
CA ARG A 58 6.36 -6.74 -9.75
C ARG A 58 6.83 -5.35 -10.14
N ALA A 59 5.96 -4.50 -10.66
CA ALA A 59 6.29 -3.11 -10.92
C ALA A 59 6.53 -2.36 -9.59
N THR A 60 7.75 -2.46 -9.09
CA THR A 60 8.49 -1.35 -8.50
C THR A 60 9.84 -1.45 -9.17
N ALA A 61 10.21 -0.45 -9.96
CA ALA A 61 11.56 -0.37 -10.50
C ALA A 61 12.54 -0.66 -9.35
N LYS A 62 13.45 -1.62 -9.54
CA LYS A 62 14.47 -1.91 -8.52
C LYS A 62 15.25 -0.63 -8.32
N SER A 63 15.03 0.05 -7.19
CA SER A 63 15.81 1.23 -6.85
C SER A 63 17.28 0.81 -6.78
N PRO A 64 18.20 1.59 -7.38
CA PRO A 64 19.61 1.27 -7.30
C PRO A 64 20.03 1.20 -5.83
N LYS A 65 20.81 0.18 -5.49
CA LYS A 65 21.30 0.00 -4.12
C LYS A 65 22.31 1.09 -3.79
N ASN A 66 22.02 1.91 -2.78
CA ASN A 66 22.97 2.87 -2.25
C ASN A 66 23.83 2.19 -1.17
N ILE A 67 24.94 1.58 -1.59
CA ILE A 67 25.83 0.83 -0.67
C ILE A 67 26.33 1.72 0.48
N LYS A 68 26.72 2.97 0.19
CA LYS A 68 27.14 3.93 1.22
C LYS A 68 26.03 4.20 2.23
N GLY A 69 24.81 4.37 1.73
CA GLY A 69 23.61 4.50 2.54
C GLY A 69 23.35 3.27 3.41
N ILE A 70 23.40 2.06 2.84
CA ILE A 70 23.25 0.80 3.59
C ILE A 70 24.22 0.74 4.77
N ILE A 71 25.51 1.03 4.54
CA ILE A 71 26.52 1.01 5.61
C ILE A 71 26.20 2.08 6.66
N LYS A 72 25.94 3.33 6.25
CA LYS A 72 25.62 4.44 7.15
C LYS A 72 24.44 4.11 8.05
N TYR A 73 23.32 3.68 7.48
CA TYR A 73 22.09 3.42 8.23
C TYR A 73 22.16 2.11 9.01
N SER A 74 22.94 1.12 8.58
CA SER A 74 23.26 -0.05 9.41
C SER A 74 24.05 0.35 10.65
N CYS A 75 25.09 1.18 10.53
CA CYS A 75 25.82 1.68 11.69
C CYS A 75 24.93 2.52 12.62
N LEU A 76 24.05 3.36 12.05
CA LEU A 76 23.10 4.15 12.83
C LEU A 76 22.10 3.27 13.57
N SER A 77 21.50 2.29 12.90
CA SER A 77 20.58 1.29 13.45
C SER A 77 21.22 0.52 14.61
N LEU A 78 22.47 0.06 14.43
CA LEU A 78 23.21 -0.63 15.49
C LEU A 78 23.48 0.31 16.69
N LYS A 79 23.88 1.55 16.44
CA LYS A 79 24.09 2.55 17.50
C LYS A 79 22.79 2.84 18.26
N GLN A 80 21.67 3.01 17.55
CA GLN A 80 20.35 3.18 18.15
C GLN A 80 19.98 1.98 19.02
N PHE A 81 20.24 0.76 18.55
CA PHE A 81 19.98 -0.44 19.31
C PHE A 81 20.83 -0.57 20.58
N ILE A 82 22.14 -0.29 20.50
CA ILE A 82 23.01 -0.31 21.68
C ILE A 82 22.50 0.71 22.71
N HIS A 83 22.18 1.94 22.27
CA HIS A 83 21.60 2.94 23.16
C HIS A 83 20.27 2.48 23.78
N PHE A 84 19.39 1.92 22.96
CA PHE A 84 18.08 1.42 23.34
C PHE A 84 18.16 0.26 24.35
N THR A 85 19.12 -0.64 24.19
CA THR A 85 19.31 -1.77 25.11
C THR A 85 19.84 -1.34 26.47
N THR A 86 20.61 -0.25 26.55
CA THR A 86 21.18 0.27 27.82
C THR A 86 20.18 1.01 28.70
N LYS A 87 19.07 1.52 28.14
CA LYS A 87 18.07 2.31 28.89
C LYS A 87 16.79 1.51 29.15
N LYS A 88 16.03 1.94 30.17
CA LYS A 88 14.64 1.51 30.33
C LYS A 88 13.76 2.40 29.45
N HIS A 89 12.81 1.78 28.77
CA HIS A 89 11.86 2.45 27.90
C HIS A 89 10.47 2.03 28.32
N PHE A 90 9.57 3.00 28.51
CA PHE A 90 8.15 2.78 28.73
C PHE A 90 7.43 3.47 27.58
N ILE A 91 7.18 2.69 26.54
CA ILE A 91 6.57 3.15 25.30
C ILE A 91 5.48 2.17 24.94
N ASP A 92 4.23 2.63 25.01
CA ASP A 92 3.06 1.77 24.89
C ASP A 92 2.82 1.32 23.45
N ASN A 93 3.25 2.11 22.47
CA ASN A 93 2.88 1.92 21.07
C ASN A 93 4.10 1.63 20.19
N LEU A 94 4.08 0.48 19.51
CA LEU A 94 5.01 0.20 18.41
C LEU A 94 4.32 0.42 17.07
N ILE A 95 4.90 1.25 16.22
CA ILE A 95 4.39 1.53 14.88
C ILE A 95 5.33 0.92 13.85
N ILE A 96 4.78 0.09 12.97
CA ILE A 96 5.50 -0.47 11.82
C ILE A 96 5.21 0.41 10.60
N GLY A 97 6.20 1.24 10.27
CA GLY A 97 6.08 2.28 9.27
C GLY A 97 5.88 1.78 7.85
N PHE A 98 5.06 2.49 7.09
CA PHE A 98 5.02 2.32 5.66
C PHE A 98 6.25 2.97 5.02
N SER A 99 6.69 2.35 3.94
CA SER A 99 8.02 2.60 3.40
C SER A 99 8.03 3.52 2.19
N ARG A 100 6.87 4.10 1.83
CA ARG A 100 6.76 5.15 0.80
C ARG A 100 6.43 6.46 1.52
N LEU A 101 7.47 7.24 1.80
CA LEU A 101 7.31 8.56 2.40
C LEU A 101 7.02 9.63 1.33
N GLU A 102 6.19 10.60 1.70
CA GLU A 102 5.71 11.72 0.89
C GLU A 102 6.31 13.02 1.41
N LYS A 103 6.69 13.94 0.51
CA LYS A 103 7.18 15.26 0.94
C LYS A 103 5.98 16.19 1.12
N VAL A 104 5.81 16.73 2.32
CA VAL A 104 4.76 17.68 2.69
C VAL A 104 5.41 18.84 3.42
N GLY A 105 5.36 20.04 2.82
CA GLY A 105 6.17 21.17 3.24
C GLY A 105 7.65 20.82 3.24
N ASP A 106 8.31 21.06 4.38
CA ASP A 106 9.74 20.81 4.54
C ASP A 106 10.09 19.37 4.90
N PHE A 107 9.12 18.57 5.33
CA PHE A 107 9.35 17.23 5.89
C PHE A 107 8.88 16.10 4.97
N TYR A 108 9.51 14.94 5.13
CA TYR A 108 8.98 13.68 4.64
C TYR A 108 8.11 13.03 5.71
N ILE A 109 6.95 12.52 5.31
CA ILE A 109 5.97 11.87 6.19
C ILE A 109 5.50 10.53 5.62
N ASP A 110 5.07 9.63 6.49
CA ASP A 110 4.20 8.51 6.18
C ASP A 110 2.74 8.97 6.24
N LYS A 111 2.08 9.06 5.09
CA LYS A 111 0.70 9.58 4.97
C LYS A 111 -0.33 8.79 5.77
N PHE A 112 -0.05 7.54 6.15
CA PHE A 112 -1.00 6.72 6.88
C PHE A 112 -0.89 6.90 8.40
N VAL A 113 0.31 7.23 8.89
CA VAL A 113 0.63 7.18 10.32
C VAL A 113 0.91 8.56 10.90
N ASP A 114 1.75 9.37 10.25
CA ASP A 114 2.12 10.68 10.82
C ASP A 114 0.91 11.62 11.01
N PRO A 115 -0.08 11.65 10.09
CA PRO A 115 -1.31 12.39 10.33
C PRO A 115 -2.09 11.92 11.55
N VAL A 116 -2.08 10.61 11.85
CA VAL A 116 -2.73 10.04 13.04
C VAL A 116 -1.96 10.45 14.28
N ILE A 117 -0.63 10.34 14.29
CA ILE A 117 0.23 10.79 15.39
C ILE A 117 -0.03 12.26 15.72
N ALA A 118 -0.09 13.13 14.69
CA ALA A 118 -0.25 14.56 14.86
C ALA A 118 -1.61 15.00 15.44
N GLN A 119 -2.62 14.14 15.35
CA GLN A 119 -4.01 14.48 15.70
C GLN A 119 -4.55 13.71 16.91
N THR A 120 -3.76 12.82 17.52
CA THR A 120 -4.22 11.89 18.57
C THR A 120 -3.34 11.96 19.82
N ASP A 121 -3.78 11.28 20.88
CA ASP A 121 -3.06 11.20 22.15
C ASP A 121 -1.84 10.27 22.09
N LEU A 122 -1.54 9.74 20.91
CA LEU A 122 -0.34 8.94 20.69
C LEU A 122 0.93 9.79 20.92
N GLN A 123 0.86 11.09 20.62
CA GLN A 123 1.87 12.13 20.90
C GLN A 123 3.31 11.62 20.77
N ASP A 124 4.09 11.58 21.86
CA ASP A 124 5.47 11.08 21.89
C ASP A 124 5.59 9.64 22.43
N ASN A 125 4.48 8.99 22.79
CA ASN A 125 4.46 7.66 23.39
C ASN A 125 4.49 6.56 22.31
N TYR A 126 5.48 6.60 21.42
CA TYR A 126 5.63 5.57 20.39
C TYR A 126 7.06 5.38 19.89
N ILE A 127 7.35 4.21 19.34
CA ILE A 127 8.50 3.97 18.46
C ILE A 127 7.99 3.69 17.06
N TYR A 128 8.55 4.39 16.07
CA TYR A 128 8.31 4.13 14.66
C TYR A 128 9.44 3.33 14.05
N ILE A 129 9.15 2.14 13.53
CA ILE A 129 10.11 1.28 12.85
C ILE A 129 10.15 1.66 11.38
N GLU A 130 11.33 2.11 10.93
CA GLU A 130 11.58 2.41 9.52
C GLU A 130 12.50 1.35 8.89
N TYR A 131 12.05 0.78 7.77
CA TYR A 131 12.83 -0.19 7.00
C TYR A 131 13.76 0.49 6.01
N GLY A 132 15.04 0.14 6.06
CA GLY A 132 16.07 0.54 5.11
C GLY A 132 15.85 0.00 3.71
N LYS A 133 15.04 0.67 2.90
CA LYS A 133 14.87 0.33 1.49
C LYS A 133 16.12 0.73 0.71
N THR A 134 16.95 -0.25 0.37
CA THR A 134 18.12 -0.09 -0.51
C THR A 134 19.19 0.90 0.00
N GLY A 135 19.17 1.25 1.28
CA GLY A 135 20.06 2.25 1.90
C GLY A 135 19.63 3.71 1.73
N CYS A 136 18.38 3.95 1.32
CA CYS A 136 17.86 5.29 1.07
C CYS A 136 16.75 5.62 2.08
N HIS A 137 17.03 6.59 2.97
CA HIS A 137 16.03 7.21 3.83
C HIS A 137 15.85 8.67 3.40
N LYS A 138 14.60 9.13 3.36
CA LYS A 138 14.26 10.49 2.94
C LYS A 138 14.32 11.41 4.16
N LEU A 139 15.02 12.54 4.02
CA LEU A 139 15.26 13.51 5.09
C LEU A 139 15.01 14.94 4.59
N PRO A 140 14.56 15.88 5.45
CA PRO A 140 14.28 15.68 6.88
C PRO A 140 12.97 14.91 7.10
N ARG A 141 12.92 14.05 8.12
CA ARG A 141 11.79 13.14 8.38
C ARG A 141 10.97 13.68 9.53
N CYS A 142 9.64 13.68 9.39
CA CYS A 142 8.75 14.07 10.48
C CYS A 142 8.94 13.13 11.68
N HIS A 143 8.93 13.70 12.88
CA HIS A 143 9.10 12.99 14.15
C HIS A 143 10.37 12.11 14.23
N GLN A 144 11.47 12.56 13.60
CA GLN A 144 12.74 11.83 13.50
C GLN A 144 13.26 11.28 14.84
N LYS A 145 12.98 11.94 15.97
CA LYS A 145 13.38 11.51 17.32
C LYS A 145 12.81 10.15 17.74
N ASN A 146 11.64 9.76 17.23
CA ASN A 146 10.95 8.53 17.61
C ASN A 146 11.19 7.39 16.60
N ILE A 147 12.07 7.61 15.61
CA ILE A 147 12.35 6.64 14.55
C ILE A 147 13.50 5.72 14.94
N PHE A 148 13.22 4.41 14.87
CA PHE A 148 14.18 3.35 15.02
C PHE A 148 14.41 2.68 13.67
N TYR A 149 15.62 2.84 13.13
CA TYR A 149 16.00 2.25 11.85
C TYR A 149 16.31 0.75 12.02
N LEU A 150 15.79 -0.08 11.12
CA LEU A 150 15.94 -1.55 11.20
C LEU A 150 17.05 -2.10 10.29
N ASP A 151 17.81 -1.24 9.60
CA ASP A 151 18.77 -1.61 8.56
C ASP A 151 19.76 -2.70 8.97
N PHE A 152 20.39 -2.56 10.14
CA PHE A 152 21.37 -3.54 10.64
C PHE A 152 20.71 -4.90 10.82
N PHE A 153 19.57 -4.92 11.50
CA PHE A 153 18.83 -6.14 11.80
C PHE A 153 18.30 -6.80 10.55
N TYR A 154 17.78 -6.05 9.59
CA TYR A 154 17.29 -6.62 8.34
C TYR A 154 18.39 -7.35 7.58
N LEU A 155 19.59 -6.75 7.49
CA LEU A 155 20.76 -7.40 6.90
C LEU A 155 21.19 -8.63 7.71
N SER A 156 21.24 -8.52 9.05
CA SER A 156 21.60 -9.63 9.93
C SER A 156 20.60 -10.79 9.84
N PHE A 157 19.29 -10.52 9.80
CA PHE A 157 18.25 -11.55 9.68
C PHE A 157 18.36 -12.32 8.37
N TYR A 158 18.69 -11.62 7.27
CA TYR A 158 18.92 -12.27 6.00
C TYR A 158 20.12 -13.23 6.05
N ILE A 159 21.27 -12.78 6.57
CA ILE A 159 22.50 -13.59 6.64
C ILE A 159 22.33 -14.76 7.62
N LEU A 160 21.88 -14.48 8.84
CA LEU A 160 21.66 -15.49 9.88
C LEU A 160 20.55 -16.47 9.49
N GLY A 161 19.53 -15.99 8.77
CA GLY A 161 18.45 -16.82 8.23
C GLY A 161 18.96 -17.94 7.31
N ILE A 162 19.97 -17.65 6.49
CA ILE A 162 20.65 -18.66 5.66
C ILE A 162 21.37 -19.68 6.54
N ILE A 163 22.07 -19.21 7.57
CA ILE A 163 22.86 -20.07 8.47
C ILE A 163 21.96 -21.03 9.27
N ILE A 164 20.80 -20.57 9.75
CA ILE A 164 19.88 -21.40 10.54
C ILE A 164 19.01 -22.33 9.68
N SER A 165 18.92 -22.07 8.37
CA SER A 165 18.05 -22.81 7.45
C SER A 165 18.27 -24.33 7.42
N PRO A 166 19.49 -24.88 7.53
CA PRO A 166 19.69 -26.33 7.59
C PRO A 166 19.12 -26.93 8.88
N PHE A 167 19.26 -26.22 10.01
CA PHE A 167 18.71 -26.67 11.30
C PHE A 167 17.18 -26.67 11.31
N ILE A 168 16.57 -25.67 10.67
CA ILE A 168 15.11 -25.63 10.44
C ILE A 168 14.66 -26.86 9.65
N LEU A 169 15.36 -27.18 8.55
CA LEU A 169 15.05 -28.34 7.73
C LEU A 169 15.17 -29.64 8.52
N LEU A 170 16.27 -29.83 9.24
CA LEU A 170 16.52 -31.07 9.99
C LEU A 170 15.50 -31.29 11.12
N SER A 171 15.21 -30.24 11.89
CA SER A 171 14.27 -30.32 13.03
C SER A 171 12.80 -30.45 12.61
N ASN A 172 12.44 -30.02 11.40
CA ASN A 172 11.06 -29.98 10.91
C ASN A 172 10.89 -30.70 9.56
N TYR A 173 11.72 -31.71 9.29
CA TYR A 173 11.85 -32.33 7.97
C TYR A 173 10.53 -32.81 7.38
N ASN A 174 9.74 -33.56 8.16
CA ASN A 174 8.47 -34.13 7.70
C ASN A 174 7.46 -33.05 7.32
N THR A 175 7.27 -32.06 8.21
CA THR A 175 6.38 -30.92 8.00
C THR A 175 6.76 -30.12 6.75
N ILE A 176 8.04 -29.76 6.61
CA ILE A 176 8.54 -28.95 5.49
C ILE A 176 8.46 -29.74 4.18
N ARG A 177 8.84 -31.03 4.19
CA ARG A 177 8.78 -31.89 3.00
C ARG A 177 7.34 -32.05 2.52
N GLU A 178 6.41 -32.31 3.42
CA GLU A 178 5.00 -32.49 3.08
C GLU A 178 4.40 -31.18 2.53
N PHE A 179 4.64 -30.06 3.21
CA PHE A 179 4.22 -28.74 2.78
C PHE A 179 4.78 -28.41 1.37
N HIS A 180 6.08 -28.58 1.18
CA HIS A 180 6.75 -28.33 -0.10
C HIS A 180 6.19 -29.22 -1.21
N ARG A 181 5.90 -30.50 -0.92
CA ARG A 181 5.26 -31.41 -1.88
C ARG A 181 3.90 -30.86 -2.33
N LYS A 182 3.05 -30.41 -1.40
CA LYS A 182 1.72 -29.86 -1.72
C LYS A 182 1.81 -28.61 -2.59
N ILE A 183 2.68 -27.66 -2.24
CA ILE A 183 2.92 -26.47 -3.07
C ILE A 183 3.40 -26.87 -4.46
N LYS A 184 4.35 -27.81 -4.53
CA LYS A 184 4.94 -28.25 -5.79
C LYS A 184 3.92 -28.90 -6.73
N THR A 185 3.01 -29.72 -6.18
CA THR A 185 2.01 -30.43 -6.98
C THR A 185 0.82 -29.54 -7.33
N GLY A 186 0.40 -28.66 -6.43
CA GLY A 186 -0.86 -27.93 -6.54
C GLY A 186 -0.78 -26.48 -7.02
N ILE A 187 0.32 -25.76 -6.74
CA ILE A 187 0.44 -24.32 -7.06
C ILE A 187 1.60 -24.05 -8.02
N MET A 188 2.83 -24.44 -7.68
CA MET A 188 4.02 -24.07 -8.44
C MET A 188 4.99 -25.25 -8.63
N LYS A 189 5.16 -25.72 -9.87
CA LYS A 189 5.96 -26.91 -10.20
C LYS A 189 7.49 -26.75 -10.11
N ASP A 190 8.01 -25.58 -9.74
CA ASP A 190 9.46 -25.33 -9.70
C ASP A 190 10.12 -25.96 -8.46
N LYS A 191 11.30 -26.56 -8.63
CA LYS A 191 12.10 -27.17 -7.56
C LYS A 191 12.85 -26.15 -6.70
N SER A 192 12.99 -24.90 -7.14
CA SER A 192 13.74 -23.85 -6.44
C SER A 192 13.07 -23.36 -5.13
N TYR A 193 11.78 -23.69 -4.93
CA TYR A 193 11.00 -23.19 -3.80
C TYR A 193 11.44 -23.68 -2.42
N LEU A 194 12.02 -24.87 -2.29
CA LEU A 194 12.43 -25.37 -0.97
C LEU A 194 13.46 -24.44 -0.31
N ARG A 195 14.47 -23.98 -1.05
CA ARG A 195 15.47 -23.05 -0.52
C ARG A 195 14.84 -21.72 -0.11
N PHE A 196 13.92 -21.21 -0.94
CA PHE A 196 13.18 -20.01 -0.62
C PHE A 196 12.35 -20.15 0.66
N ILE A 197 11.62 -21.27 0.82
CA ILE A 197 10.84 -21.58 2.03
C ILE A 197 11.74 -21.57 3.26
N LEU A 198 12.88 -22.27 3.18
CA LEU A 198 13.81 -22.39 4.30
C LEU A 198 14.43 -21.04 4.70
N PHE A 199 14.83 -20.23 3.72
CA PHE A 199 15.37 -18.89 3.98
C PHE A 199 14.31 -17.95 4.56
N ALA A 200 13.09 -17.97 4.03
CA ALA A 200 12.00 -17.15 4.53
C ALA A 200 11.62 -17.55 5.97
N LEU A 201 11.63 -18.84 6.30
CA LEU A 201 11.42 -19.32 7.67
C LEU A 201 12.55 -18.90 8.61
N GLY A 202 13.81 -18.95 8.16
CA GLY A 202 14.94 -18.48 8.96
C GLY A 202 14.85 -17.00 9.28
N GLU A 203 14.55 -16.17 8.26
CA GLU A 203 14.33 -14.74 8.46
C GLU A 203 13.15 -14.46 9.39
N ALA A 204 12.02 -15.14 9.18
CA ALA A 204 10.82 -15.04 10.00
C ALA A 204 11.08 -15.39 11.48
N PHE A 205 11.84 -16.46 11.74
CA PHE A 205 12.22 -16.86 13.10
C PHE A 205 13.00 -15.77 13.83
N LEU A 206 14.01 -15.20 13.17
CA LEU A 206 14.83 -14.15 13.77
C LEU A 206 14.03 -12.86 14.00
N GLN A 207 13.19 -12.47 13.04
CA GLN A 207 12.29 -11.33 13.19
C GLN A 207 11.31 -11.54 14.36
N TYR A 208 10.67 -12.71 14.47
CA TYR A 208 9.75 -13.03 15.56
C TYR A 208 10.41 -12.83 16.93
N HIS A 209 11.61 -13.40 17.12
CA HIS A 209 12.32 -13.27 18.39
C HIS A 209 12.80 -11.85 18.67
N PHE A 210 13.26 -11.14 17.64
CA PHE A 210 13.65 -9.74 17.76
C PHE A 210 12.46 -8.86 18.17
N PHE A 211 11.31 -8.97 17.51
CA PHE A 211 10.14 -8.16 17.84
C PHE A 211 9.57 -8.52 19.20
N LYS A 212 9.58 -9.80 19.58
CA LYS A 212 9.22 -10.23 20.94
C LYS A 212 10.12 -9.59 21.99
N PHE A 213 11.44 -9.55 21.74
CA PHE A 213 12.39 -8.85 22.59
C PHE A 213 12.09 -7.35 22.65
N LEU A 214 11.89 -6.71 21.50
CA LEU A 214 11.64 -5.28 21.38
C LEU A 214 10.39 -4.87 22.16
N LEU A 215 9.27 -5.56 21.92
CA LEU A 215 7.98 -5.31 22.59
C LEU A 215 8.11 -5.44 24.10
N LYS A 216 8.81 -6.47 24.58
CA LYS A 216 9.07 -6.65 26.02
C LYS A 216 9.95 -5.53 26.58
N LYS A 217 10.98 -5.10 25.83
CA LYS A 217 11.93 -4.08 26.26
C LYS A 217 11.33 -2.68 26.37
N ILE A 218 10.36 -2.35 25.51
CA ILE A 218 9.61 -1.08 25.61
C ILE A 218 8.38 -1.14 26.49
N HIS A 219 8.01 -2.32 27.00
CA HIS A 219 6.73 -2.52 27.68
C HIS A 219 5.54 -2.13 26.79
N ALA A 220 5.60 -2.52 25.52
CA ALA A 220 4.54 -2.22 24.57
C ALA A 220 3.20 -2.78 25.07
N LYS A 221 2.15 -1.98 24.91
CA LYS A 221 0.76 -2.38 25.12
C LYS A 221 0.09 -2.78 23.81
N ARG A 222 0.57 -2.28 22.67
CA ARG A 222 -0.08 -2.50 21.36
C ARG A 222 0.85 -2.22 20.18
N ILE A 223 0.45 -2.71 19.01
CA ILE A 223 1.15 -2.42 17.76
C ILE A 223 0.20 -1.90 16.68
N PHE A 224 0.69 -0.99 15.85
CA PHE A 224 0.02 -0.46 14.65
C PHE A 224 0.91 -0.68 13.42
N GLY A 225 0.34 -0.88 12.23
CA GLY A 225 1.14 -1.01 11.02
C GLY A 225 0.38 -0.92 9.70
N VAL A 226 1.13 -0.71 8.60
CA VAL A 226 0.60 -0.61 7.23
C VAL A 226 1.55 -1.29 6.25
N SER A 227 1.17 -2.24 5.40
CA SER A 227 0.07 -3.21 5.50
C SER A 227 0.59 -4.55 6.06
N ARG A 228 -0.28 -5.51 6.35
CA ARG A 228 0.04 -6.78 7.07
C ARG A 228 1.25 -7.53 6.54
N ILE A 229 1.55 -7.39 5.25
CA ILE A 229 2.76 -7.97 4.65
C ILE A 229 4.05 -7.45 5.30
N LEU A 230 4.09 -6.20 5.74
CA LEU A 230 5.27 -5.58 6.35
C LEU A 230 5.40 -5.96 7.83
N PHE A 231 4.32 -6.36 8.50
CA PHE A 231 4.34 -6.58 9.95
C PHE A 231 3.82 -7.95 10.41
N PHE A 232 3.81 -8.98 9.55
CA PHE A 232 3.45 -10.35 9.97
C PHE A 232 4.24 -10.86 11.18
N MET A 233 5.57 -10.66 11.19
CA MET A 233 6.40 -11.12 12.32
C MET A 233 6.23 -10.27 13.59
N PRO A 234 6.19 -8.92 13.51
CA PRO A 234 5.73 -8.10 14.63
C PRO A 234 4.37 -8.52 15.19
N SER A 235 3.40 -8.79 14.32
CA SER A 235 2.05 -9.25 14.69
C SER A 235 2.11 -10.58 15.45
N LEU A 236 2.78 -11.60 14.89
CA LEU A 236 2.95 -12.88 15.56
C LEU A 236 3.61 -12.75 16.95
N ALA A 237 4.60 -11.85 17.07
CA ALA A 237 5.26 -11.58 18.35
C ALA A 237 4.31 -10.92 19.36
N ALA A 238 3.56 -9.89 18.95
CA ALA A 238 2.58 -9.19 19.76
C ALA A 238 1.44 -10.11 20.22
N LYS A 239 0.87 -10.88 19.29
CA LYS A 239 -0.15 -11.91 19.56
C LYS A 239 0.33 -12.94 20.56
N GLY A 240 1.57 -13.43 20.41
CA GLY A 240 2.21 -14.33 21.38
C GLY A 240 2.50 -13.72 22.76
N MET A 241 2.30 -12.41 22.92
CA MET A 241 2.38 -11.66 24.17
C MET A 241 1.01 -11.12 24.63
N ASN A 242 -0.08 -11.52 23.96
CA ASN A 242 -1.44 -11.02 24.19
C ASN A 242 -1.59 -9.49 24.03
N LEU A 243 -0.79 -8.89 23.13
CA LEU A 243 -0.91 -7.48 22.78
C LEU A 243 -1.80 -7.33 21.54
N PRO A 244 -2.77 -6.38 21.54
CA PRO A 244 -3.61 -6.11 20.38
C PRO A 244 -2.81 -5.57 19.19
N VAL A 245 -3.23 -6.01 18.00
CA VAL A 245 -2.62 -5.65 16.72
C VAL A 245 -3.62 -4.90 15.83
N TYR A 246 -3.24 -3.72 15.37
CA TYR A 246 -4.06 -2.86 14.50
C TYR A 246 -3.39 -2.67 13.13
N GLU A 247 -4.13 -2.92 12.06
CA GLU A 247 -3.70 -2.63 10.69
C GLU A 247 -4.40 -1.38 10.17
N PHE A 248 -3.68 -0.36 9.69
CA PHE A 248 -4.34 0.68 8.89
C PHE A 248 -4.51 0.23 7.45
N GLN A 249 -5.61 0.67 6.84
CA GLN A 249 -5.84 0.50 5.42
C GLN A 249 -4.67 1.09 4.60
N HIS A 250 -4.24 0.38 3.57
CA HIS A 250 -3.16 0.84 2.67
C HIS A 250 -3.70 1.51 1.39
N GLY A 251 -4.93 1.19 0.99
CA GLY A 251 -5.57 1.74 -0.20
C GLY A 251 -7.00 1.24 -0.38
N ILE A 252 -7.71 1.83 -1.33
CA ILE A 252 -9.08 1.41 -1.68
C ILE A 252 -9.07 -0.03 -2.19
N THR A 253 -9.92 -0.86 -1.59
CA THR A 253 -10.03 -2.28 -1.91
C THR A 253 -11.50 -2.60 -2.16
N ASN A 254 -11.88 -2.68 -3.44
CA ASN A 254 -13.26 -2.89 -3.88
C ASN A 254 -13.50 -4.33 -4.37
N GLY A 255 -12.54 -5.22 -4.20
CA GLY A 255 -12.62 -6.60 -4.66
C GLY A 255 -11.52 -7.46 -4.08
N GLU A 256 -11.51 -8.73 -4.46
CA GLU A 256 -10.49 -9.68 -4.02
C GLU A 256 -9.09 -9.26 -4.47
N THR A 257 -8.10 -9.43 -3.59
CA THR A 257 -6.71 -9.04 -3.85
C THR A 257 -5.74 -10.13 -3.42
N CYS A 258 -4.57 -10.15 -4.06
CA CYS A 258 -3.45 -10.99 -3.68
C CYS A 258 -3.07 -10.85 -2.19
N LEU A 259 -3.19 -9.63 -1.65
CA LEU A 259 -2.80 -9.27 -0.28
C LEU A 259 -3.80 -9.78 0.77
N TYR A 260 -5.09 -9.51 0.58
CA TYR A 260 -6.11 -9.68 1.62
C TYR A 260 -6.95 -10.94 1.49
N SER A 261 -7.18 -11.44 0.27
CA SER A 261 -8.11 -12.56 0.06
C SER A 261 -7.67 -13.84 0.80
N GLY A 262 -8.64 -14.66 1.19
CA GLY A 262 -8.42 -15.90 1.91
C GLY A 262 -8.88 -15.84 3.37
N TYR A 263 -8.30 -16.69 4.20
CA TYR A 263 -8.79 -16.97 5.55
C TYR A 263 -8.06 -16.14 6.60
N TYR A 264 -8.83 -15.70 7.59
CA TYR A 264 -8.31 -15.07 8.80
C TYR A 264 -7.58 -16.09 9.67
N ASN A 265 -6.32 -15.79 10.03
CA ASN A 265 -5.52 -16.55 10.95
C ASN A 265 -5.29 -15.74 12.24
N PRO A 266 -5.98 -16.06 13.35
CA PRO A 266 -5.89 -15.27 14.59
C PRO A 266 -4.50 -15.26 15.23
N ASP A 267 -3.60 -16.17 14.84
CA ASP A 267 -2.24 -16.22 15.37
C ASP A 267 -1.33 -15.11 14.82
N ILE A 268 -1.65 -14.56 13.64
CA ILE A 268 -0.73 -13.67 12.89
C ILE A 268 -1.41 -12.51 12.16
N ASP A 269 -2.68 -12.66 11.79
CA ASP A 269 -3.44 -11.55 11.22
C ASP A 269 -3.85 -10.57 12.33
N PRO A 270 -4.02 -9.27 12.00
CA PRO A 270 -4.32 -8.26 12.99
C PRO A 270 -5.65 -8.53 13.72
N ASP A 271 -5.77 -7.99 14.93
CA ASP A 271 -7.01 -8.08 15.71
C ASP A 271 -8.08 -7.15 15.15
N TYR A 272 -7.67 -5.98 14.65
CA TYR A 272 -8.54 -4.97 14.07
C TYR A 272 -7.95 -4.41 12.77
N PHE A 273 -8.83 -4.14 11.81
CA PHE A 273 -8.50 -3.45 10.56
C PHE A 273 -9.16 -2.08 10.56
N LEU A 274 -8.34 -1.05 10.51
CA LEU A 274 -8.74 0.35 10.60
C LEU A 274 -8.91 0.92 9.19
N THR A 275 -10.16 1.01 8.72
CA THR A 275 -10.49 1.58 7.41
C THR A 275 -10.56 3.09 7.48
N PHE A 276 -10.37 3.74 6.31
CA PHE A 276 -10.43 5.18 6.19
C PHE A 276 -11.79 5.69 5.69
N GLY A 277 -12.70 4.79 5.33
CA GLY A 277 -14.06 5.08 4.89
C GLY A 277 -14.91 3.82 4.86
N ASP A 278 -16.16 3.97 4.42
CA ASP A 278 -17.18 2.90 4.39
C ASP A 278 -17.48 2.39 2.98
N ALA A 279 -16.89 3.00 1.94
CA ALA A 279 -17.10 2.59 0.55
C ALA A 279 -16.51 1.21 0.23
N CYS A 280 -15.41 0.81 0.87
CA CYS A 280 -14.80 -0.50 0.65
C CYS A 280 -15.69 -1.62 1.21
N HIS A 281 -15.92 -2.67 0.43
CA HIS A 281 -16.67 -3.84 0.90
C HIS A 281 -15.92 -4.55 2.04
N LYS A 282 -16.53 -4.71 3.21
CA LYS A 282 -15.87 -5.28 4.39
C LYS A 282 -15.41 -6.73 4.21
N ASN A 283 -16.09 -7.50 3.37
CA ASN A 283 -15.79 -8.91 3.12
C ASN A 283 -14.50 -9.18 2.30
N VAL A 284 -13.80 -8.15 1.80
CA VAL A 284 -12.60 -8.33 0.94
C VAL A 284 -11.28 -8.34 1.71
N PHE A 285 -11.28 -7.99 3.01
CA PHE A 285 -10.06 -7.82 3.81
C PHE A 285 -9.54 -9.11 4.47
N GLY A 286 -10.25 -10.22 4.31
CA GLY A 286 -9.89 -11.50 4.93
C GLY A 286 -9.87 -11.44 6.47
N ILE A 287 -10.71 -10.57 7.06
CA ILE A 287 -10.88 -10.34 8.50
C ILE A 287 -12.38 -10.32 8.80
N PRO A 288 -12.84 -10.84 9.96
CA PRO A 288 -14.24 -10.75 10.36
C PRO A 288 -14.77 -9.31 10.35
N GLU A 289 -15.97 -9.09 9.80
CA GLU A 289 -16.50 -7.73 9.58
C GLU A 289 -16.66 -6.90 10.86
N ASN A 290 -16.93 -7.55 11.99
CA ASN A 290 -17.02 -6.90 13.30
C ASN A 290 -15.67 -6.41 13.85
N LYS A 291 -14.55 -6.78 13.21
CA LYS A 291 -13.20 -6.32 13.51
C LYS A 291 -12.71 -5.24 12.54
N ILE A 292 -13.57 -4.80 11.63
CA ILE A 292 -13.27 -3.77 10.63
C ILE A 292 -13.94 -2.47 11.09
N ILE A 293 -13.09 -1.51 11.48
CA ILE A 293 -13.50 -0.27 12.13
C ILE A 293 -13.11 0.91 11.23
N ASN A 294 -14.08 1.73 10.85
CA ASN A 294 -13.82 2.98 10.14
C ASN A 294 -13.32 4.03 11.13
N ILE A 295 -12.06 4.44 11.00
CA ILE A 295 -11.46 5.52 11.79
C ILE A 295 -11.40 6.83 11.01
N GLY A 296 -11.75 6.82 9.72
CA GLY A 296 -11.60 7.97 8.82
C GLY A 296 -10.17 8.24 8.36
N TRP A 297 -10.00 9.24 7.50
CA TRP A 297 -8.74 9.54 6.84
C TRP A 297 -8.03 10.75 7.44
N ALA A 298 -7.12 10.52 8.40
CA ALA A 298 -6.38 11.58 9.10
C ALA A 298 -5.58 12.51 8.17
N PHE A 299 -5.16 12.03 7.00
CA PHE A 299 -4.36 12.83 6.08
C PHE A 299 -5.14 14.02 5.50
N LYS A 300 -6.46 13.89 5.31
CA LYS A 300 -7.33 14.96 4.79
C LYS A 300 -7.28 16.20 5.67
N SER A 301 -7.50 16.05 6.98
CA SER A 301 -7.44 17.14 7.96
C SER A 301 -6.01 17.64 8.16
N TYR A 302 -5.02 16.74 8.16
CA TYR A 302 -3.61 17.10 8.27
C TYR A 302 -3.17 18.06 7.15
N LEU A 303 -3.51 17.78 5.89
CA LEU A 303 -3.16 18.67 4.77
C LEU A 303 -3.78 20.07 4.92
N LYS A 304 -5.02 20.17 5.41
CA LYS A 304 -5.67 21.46 5.68
C LYS A 304 -4.92 22.29 6.73
N GLN A 305 -4.34 21.63 7.74
CA GLN A 305 -3.59 22.28 8.83
C GLN A 305 -2.18 22.72 8.43
N GLN A 306 -1.57 22.08 7.43
CA GLN A 306 -0.19 22.39 7.04
C GLN A 306 -0.01 23.75 6.36
N HIS A 307 -1.10 24.50 6.07
CA HIS A 307 -1.07 25.81 5.38
C HIS A 307 -0.09 25.84 4.20
N LEU A 308 -0.10 24.78 3.38
CA LEU A 308 0.85 24.63 2.29
C LEU A 308 0.67 25.78 1.29
N ASN A 309 1.74 26.53 1.04
CA ASN A 309 1.75 27.53 -0.01
C ASN A 309 1.85 26.82 -1.37
N THR A 310 0.72 26.33 -1.87
CA THR A 310 0.63 25.69 -3.17
C THR A 310 0.33 26.73 -4.23
N GLU A 311 1.17 26.80 -5.26
CA GLU A 311 0.84 27.51 -6.49
C GLU A 311 -0.48 26.97 -7.02
N PHE A 312 -1.39 27.87 -7.39
CA PHE A 312 -2.70 27.52 -7.89
C PHE A 312 -2.75 27.74 -9.40
N PHE A 313 -3.25 26.74 -10.13
CA PHE A 313 -3.36 26.77 -11.59
C PHE A 313 -4.84 26.94 -11.99
N PRO A 314 -5.33 28.18 -12.16
CA PRO A 314 -6.68 28.42 -12.65
C PRO A 314 -6.85 27.84 -14.06
N ASP A 315 -8.09 27.48 -14.42
CA ASP A 315 -8.49 27.01 -15.75
C ASP A 315 -7.62 25.87 -16.29
N THR A 316 -7.12 25.04 -15.37
CA THR A 316 -6.20 23.94 -15.68
C THR A 316 -6.75 22.63 -15.12
N PHE A 317 -6.84 21.63 -15.99
CA PHE A 317 -7.18 20.26 -15.64
C PHE A 317 -5.92 19.47 -15.30
N LEU A 318 -5.94 18.76 -14.18
CA LEU A 318 -4.98 17.68 -13.93
C LEU A 318 -5.57 16.35 -14.41
N VAL A 319 -4.94 15.77 -15.42
CA VAL A 319 -5.34 14.50 -16.03
C VAL A 319 -4.48 13.38 -15.48
N ILE A 320 -5.07 12.47 -14.72
CA ILE A 320 -4.37 11.34 -14.10
C ILE A 320 -4.28 10.18 -15.10
N SER A 321 -3.04 9.77 -15.42
CA SER A 321 -2.74 8.65 -16.32
C SER A 321 -2.21 7.43 -15.57
N GLU A 322 -2.43 6.25 -16.15
CA GLU A 322 -1.95 4.97 -15.65
C GLU A 322 -1.29 4.16 -16.78
N PRO A 323 -0.34 3.24 -16.47
CA PRO A 323 0.47 2.56 -17.48
C PRO A 323 -0.34 1.81 -18.55
N GLU A 324 -1.53 1.32 -18.20
CA GLU A 324 -2.39 0.53 -19.07
C GLU A 324 -3.17 1.38 -20.09
N ILE A 325 -3.25 2.70 -19.88
CA ILE A 325 -4.13 3.60 -20.62
C ILE A 325 -3.43 4.81 -21.25
N SER A 326 -2.10 4.90 -21.17
CA SER A 326 -1.31 6.06 -21.62
C SER A 326 -1.72 6.62 -22.98
N GLN A 327 -1.88 5.76 -23.99
CA GLN A 327 -2.24 6.21 -25.34
C GLN A 327 -3.65 6.80 -25.38
N LYS A 328 -4.62 6.15 -24.73
CA LYS A 328 -6.01 6.63 -24.66
C LYS A 328 -6.08 7.98 -23.94
N VAL A 329 -5.27 8.16 -22.90
CA VAL A 329 -5.16 9.44 -22.17
C VAL A 329 -4.61 10.53 -23.09
N ILE A 330 -3.57 10.25 -23.87
CA ILE A 330 -3.03 11.24 -24.81
C ILE A 330 -4.07 11.62 -25.87
N ASP A 331 -4.74 10.63 -26.46
CA ASP A 331 -5.74 10.85 -27.50
C ASP A 331 -6.92 11.69 -26.97
N ILE A 332 -7.43 11.39 -25.76
CA ILE A 332 -8.54 12.14 -25.17
C ILE A 332 -8.12 13.56 -24.76
N VAL A 333 -6.90 13.74 -24.27
CA VAL A 333 -6.39 15.07 -23.88
C VAL A 333 -6.19 15.96 -25.10
N ILE A 334 -5.67 15.41 -26.20
CA ILE A 334 -5.59 16.11 -27.49
C ILE A 334 -7.00 16.49 -27.97
N TYR A 335 -7.95 15.57 -27.84
CA TYR A 335 -9.34 15.85 -28.22
C TYR A 335 -9.93 16.99 -27.39
N PHE A 336 -9.77 16.97 -26.07
CA PHE A 336 -10.21 18.07 -25.20
C PHE A 336 -9.50 19.39 -25.47
N ALA A 337 -8.18 19.38 -25.64
CA ALA A 337 -7.37 20.57 -25.88
C ALA A 337 -7.79 21.32 -27.16
N ASN A 338 -8.28 20.60 -28.18
CA ASN A 338 -8.80 21.19 -29.41
C ASN A 338 -10.21 21.79 -29.24
N HIS A 339 -11.07 21.17 -28.41
CA HIS A 339 -12.45 21.63 -28.20
C HIS A 339 -12.56 22.74 -27.14
N PHE A 340 -11.59 22.80 -26.23
CA PHE A 340 -11.53 23.73 -25.10
C PHE A 340 -10.17 24.44 -25.07
N PRO A 341 -9.82 25.24 -26.09
CA PRO A 341 -8.50 25.87 -26.24
C PRO A 341 -8.18 26.89 -25.14
N GLU A 342 -9.19 27.39 -24.43
CA GLU A 342 -9.07 28.31 -23.30
C GLU A 342 -8.59 27.61 -22.02
N TYR A 343 -8.72 26.28 -21.93
CA TYR A 343 -8.26 25.49 -20.79
C TYR A 343 -6.90 24.83 -21.06
N LYS A 344 -6.15 24.62 -19.99
CA LYS A 344 -4.90 23.85 -20.01
C LYS A 344 -5.12 22.43 -19.49
N PHE A 345 -4.39 21.48 -20.05
CA PHE A 345 -4.45 20.06 -19.69
C PHE A 345 -3.08 19.57 -19.25
N HIS A 346 -2.90 19.45 -17.94
CA HIS A 346 -1.68 18.93 -17.34
C HIS A 346 -1.81 17.42 -17.14
N ILE A 347 -1.00 16.63 -17.84
CA ILE A 347 -0.97 15.18 -17.72
C ILE A 347 -0.02 14.79 -16.59
N ARG A 348 -0.52 13.99 -15.65
CA ARG A 348 0.26 13.43 -14.56
C ARG A 348 0.26 11.92 -14.65
N ARG A 349 1.42 11.36 -14.98
CA ARG A 349 1.63 9.93 -15.15
C ARG A 349 1.75 9.20 -13.82
N HIS A 350 1.43 7.92 -13.84
CA HIS A 350 1.79 7.03 -12.76
C HIS A 350 3.33 6.93 -12.64
N PRO A 351 3.93 6.80 -11.44
CA PRO A 351 5.40 6.76 -11.29
C PRO A 351 6.12 5.65 -12.07
N GLN A 352 5.38 4.67 -12.59
CA GLN A 352 5.91 3.53 -13.35
C GLN A 352 5.65 3.65 -14.85
N GLU A 353 4.83 4.61 -15.24
CA GLU A 353 4.48 4.88 -16.61
C GLU A 353 5.60 5.66 -17.28
N LYS A 354 5.88 5.30 -18.54
CA LYS A 354 6.88 5.98 -19.37
C LYS A 354 6.27 6.23 -20.73
N PHE A 355 6.20 7.49 -21.11
CA PHE A 355 5.82 7.84 -22.48
C PHE A 355 6.94 7.52 -23.45
N THR A 356 6.57 6.95 -24.59
CA THR A 356 7.44 6.80 -25.75
C THR A 356 7.77 8.16 -26.36
N ASP A 357 8.81 8.24 -27.18
CA ASP A 357 9.18 9.52 -27.82
C ASP A 357 8.07 10.01 -28.77
N LYS A 358 7.43 9.10 -29.51
CA LYS A 358 6.23 9.40 -30.30
C LYS A 358 5.12 10.03 -29.47
N GLN A 359 4.86 9.50 -28.28
CA GLN A 359 3.83 10.04 -27.38
C GLN A 359 4.17 11.43 -26.86
N LYS A 360 5.46 11.71 -26.60
CA LYS A 360 5.92 13.05 -26.22
C LYS A 360 5.77 14.04 -27.38
N GLU A 361 6.13 13.62 -28.58
CA GLU A 361 5.98 14.43 -29.81
C GLU A 361 4.52 14.81 -30.05
N MET A 362 3.58 13.85 -29.88
CA MET A 362 2.14 14.09 -30.03
C MET A 362 1.63 15.22 -29.14
N ILE A 363 2.08 15.31 -27.88
CA ILE A 363 1.63 16.35 -26.95
C ILE A 363 2.43 17.65 -27.09
N SER A 364 3.69 17.60 -27.55
CA SER A 364 4.52 18.81 -27.71
C SER A 364 4.02 19.78 -28.78
N GLY A 365 3.14 19.33 -29.68
CA GLY A 365 2.49 20.18 -30.69
C GLY A 365 1.41 21.12 -30.13
N TYR A 366 1.05 20.99 -28.85
CA TYR A 366 -0.05 21.73 -28.24
C TYR A 366 0.44 22.65 -27.11
N ALA A 367 0.16 23.96 -27.23
CA ALA A 367 0.56 24.95 -26.24
C ALA A 367 -0.19 24.82 -24.90
N ASN A 368 -1.37 24.19 -24.91
CA ASN A 368 -2.23 24.00 -23.74
C ASN A 368 -2.18 22.57 -23.19
N ILE A 369 -1.19 21.75 -23.57
CA ILE A 369 -0.94 20.42 -22.97
C ILE A 369 0.46 20.39 -22.35
N LEU A 370 0.56 19.87 -21.12
CA LEU A 370 1.86 19.73 -20.44
C LEU A 370 1.96 18.42 -19.65
N ASP A 371 3.04 17.66 -19.81
CA ASP A 371 3.37 16.55 -18.91
C ASP A 371 4.04 17.09 -17.64
N VAL A 372 3.31 17.08 -16.52
CA VAL A 372 3.75 17.58 -15.20
C VAL A 372 4.19 16.47 -14.25
N SER A 373 4.54 15.30 -14.80
CA SER A 373 4.95 14.16 -14.00
C SER A 373 6.20 14.47 -13.17
N SER A 374 6.10 14.29 -11.86
CA SER A 374 7.18 14.60 -10.91
C SER A 374 7.25 13.59 -9.77
N PRO A 375 8.38 13.53 -9.02
CA PRO A 375 8.49 12.71 -7.82
C PRO A 375 7.62 13.16 -6.65
N VAL A 376 6.98 14.33 -6.74
CA VAL A 376 6.03 14.85 -5.74
C VAL A 376 4.86 13.87 -5.65
N ASN A 377 4.23 13.72 -4.48
CA ASN A 377 3.08 12.85 -4.35
C ASN A 377 1.83 13.43 -5.05
N SER A 378 0.97 12.57 -5.61
CA SER A 378 -0.26 13.03 -6.26
C SER A 378 -1.20 13.75 -5.31
N ASN A 379 -1.28 13.35 -4.03
CA ASN A 379 -2.07 14.04 -2.99
C ASN A 379 -1.65 15.48 -2.72
N ILE A 380 -0.40 15.82 -3.02
CA ILE A 380 0.09 17.20 -2.92
C ILE A 380 -0.09 17.91 -4.25
N ALA A 381 0.19 17.23 -5.36
CA ALA A 381 0.03 17.81 -6.69
C ALA A 381 -1.41 18.26 -6.98
N ILE A 382 -2.42 17.47 -6.55
CA ILE A 382 -3.84 17.80 -6.75
C ILE A 382 -4.27 19.09 -6.03
N LEU A 383 -3.56 19.53 -4.99
CA LEU A 383 -3.93 20.74 -4.23
C LEU A 383 -3.91 21.99 -5.10
N SER A 384 -3.00 22.03 -6.08
CA SER A 384 -2.80 23.13 -7.03
C SER A 384 -3.87 23.25 -8.12
N TYR A 385 -4.81 22.33 -8.21
CA TYR A 385 -5.80 22.26 -9.30
C TYR A 385 -7.21 22.23 -8.75
N ASP A 386 -8.16 22.76 -9.52
CA ASP A 386 -9.60 22.63 -9.21
C ASP A 386 -10.22 21.42 -9.90
N PHE A 387 -9.85 21.18 -11.16
CA PHE A 387 -10.40 20.12 -11.98
C PHE A 387 -9.44 18.95 -12.09
N ILE A 388 -9.85 17.79 -11.59
CA ILE A 388 -9.09 16.54 -11.68
C ILE A 388 -9.90 15.55 -12.51
N ILE A 389 -9.31 14.97 -13.55
CA ILE A 389 -9.98 13.97 -14.38
C ILE A 389 -9.10 12.72 -14.61
N GLY A 390 -9.73 11.57 -14.81
CA GLY A 390 -9.03 10.31 -15.12
C GLY A 390 -10.01 9.14 -15.26
N GLU A 391 -9.52 7.90 -15.36
CA GLU A 391 -10.39 6.72 -15.52
C GLU A 391 -10.82 6.12 -14.16
N ASN A 392 -9.89 5.50 -13.43
CA ASN A 392 -10.19 4.79 -12.18
C ASN A 392 -9.06 4.80 -11.15
N SER A 393 -8.24 5.85 -11.17
CA SER A 393 -7.08 5.93 -10.27
C SER A 393 -7.48 6.23 -8.84
N THR A 394 -6.78 5.63 -7.87
CA THR A 394 -6.92 5.96 -6.43
C THR A 394 -6.77 7.45 -6.14
N VAL A 395 -5.98 8.18 -6.94
CA VAL A 395 -5.79 9.63 -6.84
C VAL A 395 -7.09 10.40 -7.03
N LEU A 396 -8.03 9.89 -7.85
CA LEU A 396 -9.33 10.54 -8.08
C LEU A 396 -10.17 10.50 -6.80
N TYR A 397 -10.19 9.36 -6.11
CA TYR A 397 -10.88 9.20 -4.84
C TYR A 397 -10.26 10.08 -3.73
N GLU A 398 -8.92 10.16 -3.69
CA GLU A 398 -8.22 11.06 -2.77
C GLU A 398 -8.57 12.53 -3.06
N ALA A 399 -8.60 12.95 -4.32
CA ALA A 399 -8.99 14.30 -4.74
C ALA A 399 -10.43 14.65 -4.39
N LEU A 400 -11.35 13.71 -4.59
CA LEU A 400 -12.75 13.90 -4.23
C LEU A 400 -12.89 14.11 -2.72
N SER A 401 -12.16 13.35 -1.91
CA SER A 401 -12.21 13.45 -0.45
C SER A 401 -11.76 14.79 0.12
N ILE A 402 -10.86 15.50 -0.56
CA ILE A 402 -10.39 16.83 -0.14
C ILE A 402 -11.21 17.97 -0.77
N GLY A 403 -12.32 17.65 -1.46
CA GLY A 403 -13.28 18.61 -2.00
C GLY A 403 -12.90 19.18 -3.38
N LYS A 404 -12.05 18.51 -4.15
CA LYS A 404 -11.77 18.91 -5.55
C LYS A 404 -12.92 18.50 -6.47
N LYS A 405 -13.06 19.19 -7.61
CA LYS A 405 -13.97 18.78 -8.68
C LYS A 405 -13.33 17.60 -9.40
N VAL A 406 -13.95 16.43 -9.32
CA VAL A 406 -13.40 15.19 -9.91
C VAL A 406 -14.33 14.56 -10.93
N GLY A 407 -13.81 14.38 -12.15
CA GLY A 407 -14.48 13.74 -13.27
C GLY A 407 -13.88 12.38 -13.63
N ARG A 408 -14.70 11.40 -13.95
CA ARG A 408 -14.29 10.10 -14.48
C ARG A 408 -14.63 10.00 -15.96
N ILE A 409 -13.62 9.71 -16.79
CA ILE A 409 -13.75 9.61 -18.24
C ILE A 409 -14.32 8.24 -18.61
N ASN A 410 -15.41 8.23 -19.38
CA ASN A 410 -16.13 7.02 -19.83
C ASN A 410 -16.45 7.02 -21.32
N PHE A 411 -15.57 7.59 -22.14
CA PHE A 411 -15.68 7.58 -23.60
C PHE A 411 -14.31 7.50 -24.24
N GLY A 412 -14.19 7.52 -25.58
CA GLY A 412 -12.86 7.44 -26.23
C GLY A 412 -12.13 6.11 -25.97
N GLY A 413 -12.89 5.03 -25.78
CA GLY A 413 -12.35 3.69 -25.50
C GLY A 413 -12.04 3.42 -24.03
N PHE A 414 -12.33 4.35 -23.13
CA PHE A 414 -12.40 4.10 -21.69
C PHE A 414 -13.67 3.33 -21.33
N VAL A 415 -13.57 2.39 -20.38
CA VAL A 415 -14.72 1.64 -19.86
C VAL A 415 -14.62 1.66 -18.34
N LEU A 416 -15.56 2.34 -17.69
CA LEU A 416 -15.56 2.45 -16.25
C LEU A 416 -15.65 1.07 -15.61
N ARG A 417 -14.63 0.73 -14.83
CA ARG A 417 -14.75 -0.32 -13.83
C ARG A 417 -15.52 0.24 -12.64
N GLN A 418 -16.45 -0.56 -12.12
CA GLN A 418 -17.15 -0.28 -10.87
C GLN A 418 -18.07 0.95 -10.91
N TYR A 419 -18.63 1.29 -12.08
CA TYR A 419 -19.73 2.24 -12.16
C TYR A 419 -21.05 1.53 -11.88
N ASP A 420 -21.71 1.92 -10.79
CA ASP A 420 -23.08 1.55 -10.50
C ASP A 420 -23.92 2.84 -10.43
N PRO A 421 -24.73 3.15 -11.45
CA PRO A 421 -25.58 4.35 -11.44
C PRO A 421 -26.59 4.35 -10.29
N THR A 422 -26.85 3.19 -9.67
CA THR A 422 -27.74 3.07 -8.51
C THR A 422 -27.04 3.40 -7.20
N GLN A 423 -25.71 3.50 -7.19
CA GLN A 423 -24.89 3.87 -6.04
C GLN A 423 -23.95 5.03 -6.40
N PRO A 424 -24.44 6.29 -6.35
CA PRO A 424 -23.60 7.44 -6.61
C PRO A 424 -22.42 7.46 -5.63
N ASP A 425 -21.23 7.59 -6.19
CA ASP A 425 -19.93 7.60 -5.49
C ASP A 425 -19.29 9.00 -5.49
N GLY A 426 -20.06 10.01 -5.92
CA GLY A 426 -19.71 11.43 -5.86
C GLY A 426 -18.90 11.95 -7.05
N PHE A 427 -18.45 11.08 -7.96
CA PHE A 427 -17.80 11.52 -9.18
C PHE A 427 -18.79 12.12 -10.18
N TYR A 428 -18.29 13.04 -11.01
CA TYR A 428 -18.96 13.40 -12.25
C TYR A 428 -18.51 12.45 -13.36
N TYR A 429 -19.43 11.91 -14.16
CA TYR A 429 -19.08 10.98 -15.24
C TYR A 429 -19.15 11.69 -16.59
N ILE A 430 -18.02 11.68 -17.31
CA ILE A 430 -17.86 12.32 -18.62
C ILE A 430 -18.05 11.24 -19.68
N HIS A 431 -19.24 11.17 -20.29
CA HIS A 431 -19.63 10.19 -21.30
C HIS A 431 -19.45 10.70 -22.73
N GLN A 432 -19.31 12.02 -22.90
CA GLN A 432 -19.05 12.69 -24.17
C GLN A 432 -18.33 14.03 -23.90
N VAL A 433 -17.93 14.74 -24.97
CA VAL A 433 -17.13 15.96 -24.84
C VAL A 433 -17.91 17.12 -24.24
N GLU A 434 -19.20 17.20 -24.55
CA GLU A 434 -20.12 18.21 -24.04
C GLU A 434 -20.24 18.16 -22.52
N ASP A 435 -20.18 16.94 -21.94
CA ASP A 435 -20.26 16.74 -20.49
C ASP A 435 -19.09 17.40 -19.75
N LEU A 436 -17.95 17.65 -20.41
CA LEU A 436 -16.84 18.38 -19.79
C LEU A 436 -17.22 19.83 -19.48
N LYS A 437 -18.03 20.46 -20.34
CA LYS A 437 -18.54 21.82 -20.13
C LYS A 437 -19.46 21.88 -18.91
N ASP A 438 -20.34 20.89 -18.80
CA ASP A 438 -21.24 20.77 -17.67
C ASP A 438 -20.46 20.50 -16.38
N PHE A 439 -19.44 19.63 -16.43
CA PHE A 439 -18.54 19.36 -15.31
C PHE A 439 -17.80 20.63 -14.81
N ILE A 440 -17.33 21.49 -15.72
CA ILE A 440 -16.67 22.75 -15.34
C ILE A 440 -17.62 23.61 -14.49
N SER A 441 -18.87 23.74 -14.95
CA SER A 441 -19.88 24.60 -14.33
C SER A 441 -20.42 24.02 -13.01
N THR A 442 -20.73 22.73 -12.97
CA THR A 442 -21.41 22.07 -11.85
C THR A 442 -20.45 21.46 -10.83
N GLY A 443 -19.25 21.05 -11.26
CA GLY A 443 -18.28 20.34 -10.42
C GLY A 443 -18.60 18.86 -10.22
N SER A 444 -17.95 18.23 -9.25
CA SER A 444 -18.31 16.88 -8.81
C SER A 444 -19.52 16.91 -7.88
N HIS A 445 -20.18 15.76 -7.74
CA HIS A 445 -21.36 15.59 -6.89
C HIS A 445 -20.97 14.95 -5.56
N ALA A 446 -19.92 15.43 -4.90
CA ALA A 446 -19.39 14.82 -3.67
C ALA A 446 -20.48 14.63 -2.60
N ASP A 447 -21.37 15.62 -2.45
CA ASP A 447 -22.48 15.60 -1.49
C ASP A 447 -23.57 14.54 -1.81
N ASN A 448 -23.58 14.01 -3.04
CA ASN A 448 -24.53 12.97 -3.46
C ASN A 448 -23.98 11.55 -3.23
N ALA A 449 -22.76 11.39 -2.70
CA ALA A 449 -22.18 10.07 -2.46
C ALA A 449 -22.98 9.32 -1.37
N LYS A 450 -23.39 8.08 -1.65
CA LYS A 450 -24.11 7.25 -0.64
C LYS A 450 -23.21 6.78 0.50
N LYS A 451 -21.90 6.74 0.27
CA LYS A 451 -20.89 6.30 1.24
C LYS A 451 -19.62 7.11 1.07
N ASP A 452 -19.02 7.48 2.18
CA ASP A 452 -17.72 8.13 2.18
C ASP A 452 -16.63 7.15 1.76
N ILE A 453 -15.93 7.47 0.69
CA ILE A 453 -14.73 6.74 0.29
C ILE A 453 -13.60 6.96 1.31
N TYR A 454 -13.50 8.20 1.79
CA TYR A 454 -12.61 8.61 2.86
C TYR A 454 -13.42 9.48 3.83
N SER A 455 -13.83 8.90 4.95
CA SER A 455 -14.56 9.58 6.02
C SER A 455 -13.67 10.56 6.77
N ASP A 456 -14.28 11.51 7.48
CA ASP A 456 -13.53 12.37 8.40
C ASP A 456 -12.93 11.56 9.55
N PHE A 457 -11.71 11.93 9.94
CA PHE A 457 -10.95 11.20 10.94
C PHE A 457 -11.57 11.35 12.34
N ASN A 458 -11.89 10.22 12.96
CA ASN A 458 -12.49 10.18 14.29
C ASN A 458 -11.41 10.04 15.36
N VAL A 459 -10.97 11.17 15.89
CA VAL A 459 -9.92 11.27 16.91
C VAL A 459 -10.31 10.52 18.20
N ASP A 460 -11.54 10.72 18.68
CA ASP A 460 -12.01 10.11 19.93
C ASP A 460 -12.05 8.58 19.84
N LEU A 461 -12.53 8.06 18.70
CA LEU A 461 -12.53 6.63 18.43
C LEU A 461 -11.11 6.08 18.41
N PHE A 462 -10.16 6.74 17.75
CA PHE A 462 -8.78 6.28 17.74
C PHE A 462 -8.15 6.32 19.13
N ASN A 463 -8.37 7.40 19.89
CA ASN A 463 -7.89 7.55 21.27
C ASN A 463 -8.45 6.46 22.21
N SER A 464 -9.66 5.94 21.93
CA SER A 464 -10.22 4.80 22.67
C SER A 464 -9.37 3.52 22.56
N PHE A 465 -8.59 3.35 21.49
CA PHE A 465 -7.64 2.24 21.35
C PHE A 465 -6.35 2.45 22.14
N LEU A 466 -6.07 3.68 22.57
CA LEU A 466 -4.87 4.04 23.33
C LEU A 466 -5.07 3.93 24.84
N SER A 467 -6.33 3.91 25.28
CA SER A 467 -6.74 3.79 26.68
C SER A 467 -6.40 2.44 27.31
#